data_AF-A0A7C6D967-F1
#
_entry.id   AF-A0A7C6D967-F1
#
_cell.length_a   1.000
_cell.length_b   1.000
_cell.length_c   1.000
_cell.angle_alpha   90.00
_cell.angle_beta   90.00
_cell.angle_gamma   90.00
#
_symmetry.space_group_name_H-M   'P 1'
#
loop_
_entity.id
_entity.type
_entity.pdbx_description
1 polymer ?
#
loop_
_entity_poly.entity_id
_entity_poly.type
_entity_poly.pdbx_seq_one_letter_code
_entity_poly.pdbx_strand_id
1 'polypeptide(L)'
;MKKIKAKKKPQKAPMKNSTKIILYSTAGIILLAVIILMSIESTAGKITVRNNSDIKLEYVKAYFVGSEGSLTEDEMLFENLEKGETSELLLDKIDLAYSEANLEVRFKFEGYDELFVDSGYFNDVFKGKISVRFDNTHDDKVLLKIKASTGVIPSPQISCNEEHIVNLAEGYVEE
;
A
#
# COMPACT_ATOMS: atom_id res chain seq x y z
N MET A 1 27.19 -30.44 66.81
CA MET A 1 27.05 -29.67 65.54
C MET A 1 25.79 -30.13 64.80
N LYS A 2 24.77 -29.26 64.64
CA LYS A 2 23.54 -29.58 63.89
C LYS A 2 23.84 -29.56 62.39
N LYS A 3 23.64 -30.69 61.70
CA LYS A 3 23.79 -30.79 60.23
C LYS A 3 22.67 -30.00 59.55
N ILE A 4 23.02 -28.93 58.85
CA ILE A 4 22.11 -28.17 57.98
C ILE A 4 21.85 -29.04 56.74
N LYS A 5 20.61 -29.53 56.58
CA LYS A 5 20.20 -30.26 55.37
C LYS A 5 19.95 -29.26 54.24
N ALA A 6 20.66 -29.41 53.14
CA ALA A 6 20.45 -28.62 51.93
C ALA A 6 19.02 -28.80 51.40
N LYS A 7 18.31 -27.68 51.15
CA LYS A 7 16.99 -27.70 50.49
C LYS A 7 17.15 -28.22 49.06
N LYS A 8 16.50 -29.34 48.74
CA LYS A 8 16.40 -29.85 47.36
C LYS A 8 15.72 -28.79 46.48
N LYS A 9 16.33 -28.45 45.34
CA LYS A 9 15.69 -27.61 44.31
C LYS A 9 14.38 -28.27 43.87
N PRO A 10 13.27 -27.52 43.74
CA PRO A 10 12.01 -28.10 43.28
C PRO A 10 12.20 -28.69 41.88
N GLN A 11 11.98 -29.99 41.74
CA GLN A 11 11.90 -30.65 40.44
C GLN A 11 10.60 -30.19 39.77
N LYS A 12 10.70 -29.62 38.57
CA LYS A 12 9.54 -29.26 37.76
C LYS A 12 8.76 -30.54 37.46
N ALA A 13 7.47 -30.56 37.79
CA ALA A 13 6.61 -31.70 37.52
C ALA A 13 6.54 -31.98 36.00
N PRO A 14 6.52 -33.25 35.58
CA PRO A 14 6.45 -33.59 34.16
C PRO A 14 5.12 -33.12 33.56
N MET A 15 5.20 -32.38 32.46
CA MET A 15 4.01 -31.82 31.80
C MET A 15 3.14 -32.93 31.20
N LYS A 16 1.81 -32.84 31.40
CA LYS A 16 0.83 -33.81 30.90
C LYS A 16 0.87 -33.88 29.36
N ASN A 17 0.74 -35.08 28.80
CA ASN A 17 0.85 -35.29 27.34
C ASN A 17 -0.19 -34.50 26.53
N SER A 18 -1.40 -34.30 27.05
CA SER A 18 -2.42 -33.45 26.42
C SER A 18 -1.97 -31.99 26.29
N THR A 19 -1.30 -31.46 27.33
CA THR A 19 -0.75 -30.10 27.33
C THR A 19 0.41 -29.97 26.33
N LYS A 20 1.21 -31.02 26.14
CA LYS A 20 2.26 -31.05 25.10
C LYS A 20 1.67 -30.97 23.70
N ILE A 21 0.63 -31.75 23.41
CA ILE A 21 -0.03 -31.77 22.09
C ILE A 21 -0.64 -30.40 21.78
N ILE A 22 -1.36 -29.80 22.74
CA ILE A 22 -1.93 -28.47 22.58
C ILE A 22 -0.80 -27.45 22.31
N LEU A 23 0.27 -27.48 23.11
CA LEU A 23 1.40 -26.57 22.93
C LEU A 23 2.06 -26.69 21.55
N TYR A 24 2.29 -27.92 21.06
CA TYR A 24 2.86 -28.14 19.73
C TYR A 24 1.91 -27.73 18.61
N SER A 25 0.60 -27.97 18.77
CA SER A 25 -0.40 -27.51 17.79
C SER A 25 -0.45 -25.98 17.70
N THR A 26 -0.43 -25.29 18.85
CA THR A 26 -0.39 -23.82 18.90
C THR A 26 0.90 -23.28 18.30
N ALA A 27 2.06 -23.87 18.60
CA ALA A 27 3.33 -23.48 18.00
C ALA A 27 3.33 -23.67 16.47
N GLY A 28 2.73 -24.75 15.97
CA GLY A 28 2.57 -25.00 14.53
C GLY A 28 1.69 -23.95 13.84
N ILE A 29 0.57 -23.57 14.46
CA ILE A 29 -0.33 -22.52 13.93
C ILE A 29 0.39 -21.16 13.89
N ILE A 30 1.13 -20.81 14.94
CA ILE A 30 1.89 -19.55 14.99
C ILE A 30 2.96 -19.53 13.90
N LEU A 31 3.70 -20.64 13.72
CA LEU A 31 4.72 -20.73 12.68
C LEU A 31 4.10 -20.56 11.28
N LEU A 32 2.96 -21.20 11.02
CA LEU A 32 2.25 -21.05 9.75
C LEU A 32 1.81 -19.60 9.52
N ALA A 33 1.27 -18.93 10.55
CA ALA A 33 0.90 -17.52 10.48
C ALA A 33 2.12 -16.62 10.16
N VAL A 34 3.27 -16.86 10.79
CA VAL A 34 4.51 -16.12 10.50
C VAL A 34 4.96 -16.32 9.06
N ILE A 35 4.92 -17.56 8.54
CA ILE A 35 5.28 -17.84 7.15
C ILE A 35 4.36 -17.09 6.18
N ILE A 36 3.04 -17.11 6.43
CA ILE A 36 2.06 -16.38 5.61
C ILE A 36 2.35 -14.87 5.64
N LEU A 37 2.62 -14.31 6.81
CA LEU A 37 2.97 -12.89 6.94
C LEU A 37 4.25 -12.54 6.17
N MET A 38 5.28 -13.38 6.25
CA MET A 38 6.52 -13.20 5.49
C MET A 38 6.28 -13.24 3.98
N SER A 39 5.44 -14.17 3.49
CA SER A 39 5.11 -14.26 2.07
C SER A 39 4.34 -13.05 1.56
N ILE A 40 3.49 -12.44 2.38
CA ILE A 40 2.77 -11.21 2.01
C ILE A 40 3.72 -10.02 1.99
N GLU A 41 4.61 -9.90 2.98
CA GLU A 41 5.63 -8.84 3.03
C GLU A 41 6.71 -8.96 1.96
N SER A 42 6.98 -10.17 1.45
CA SER A 42 7.97 -10.38 0.40
C SER A 42 7.48 -10.02 -1.01
N THR A 43 6.21 -9.66 -1.18
CA THR A 43 5.73 -9.24 -2.51
C THR A 43 6.35 -7.90 -2.89
N ALA A 44 6.88 -7.81 -4.11
CA ALA A 44 7.40 -6.57 -4.65
C ALA A 44 6.36 -5.44 -4.56
N GLY A 45 6.85 -4.22 -4.36
CA GLY A 45 6.02 -3.04 -4.48
C GLY A 45 5.43 -2.96 -5.88
N LYS A 46 4.25 -2.34 -6.00
CA LYS A 46 3.65 -2.11 -7.31
C LYS A 46 2.69 -0.94 -7.29
N ILE A 47 2.52 -0.31 -8.43
CA ILE A 47 1.42 0.62 -8.70
C ILE A 47 0.49 -0.03 -9.71
N THR A 48 -0.81 0.06 -9.46
CA THR A 48 -1.86 -0.46 -10.34
C THR A 48 -2.80 0.67 -10.70
N VAL A 49 -2.97 0.92 -11.99
CA VAL A 49 -3.96 1.86 -12.53
C VAL A 49 -5.09 1.06 -13.15
N ARG A 50 -6.32 1.37 -12.75
CA ARG A 50 -7.52 0.73 -13.29
C ARG A 50 -8.50 1.78 -13.79
N ASN A 51 -8.88 1.66 -15.07
CA ASN A 51 -9.94 2.44 -15.65
C ASN A 51 -11.26 1.68 -15.56
N ASN A 52 -12.18 2.11 -14.70
CA ASN A 52 -13.57 1.64 -14.71
C ASN A 52 -14.52 2.71 -15.24
N SER A 53 -14.01 3.85 -15.70
CA SER A 53 -14.86 4.86 -16.32
C SER A 53 -15.24 4.44 -17.75
N ASP A 54 -16.23 5.11 -18.31
CA ASP A 54 -16.69 4.88 -19.68
C ASP A 54 -15.82 5.58 -20.73
N ILE A 55 -14.83 6.36 -20.29
CA ILE A 55 -13.98 7.19 -21.15
C ILE A 55 -12.57 6.61 -21.11
N LYS A 56 -11.94 6.51 -22.29
CA LYS A 56 -10.56 6.06 -22.40
C LYS A 56 -9.61 7.00 -21.65
N LEU A 57 -8.71 6.43 -20.85
CA LEU A 57 -7.55 7.16 -20.34
C LEU A 57 -6.46 7.14 -21.41
N GLU A 58 -6.14 8.31 -21.97
CA GLU A 58 -4.99 8.46 -22.88
C GLU A 58 -3.71 8.12 -22.13
N TYR A 59 -3.53 8.70 -20.93
CA TYR A 59 -2.46 8.34 -20.03
C TYR A 59 -2.76 8.65 -18.57
N VAL A 60 -2.00 7.98 -17.71
CA VAL A 60 -1.81 8.31 -16.30
C VAL A 60 -0.31 8.33 -16.03
N LYS A 61 0.15 9.39 -15.38
CA LYS A 61 1.53 9.58 -14.94
C LYS A 61 1.52 9.75 -13.44
N ALA A 62 2.42 9.04 -12.76
CA ALA A 62 2.60 9.22 -11.34
C ALA A 62 4.08 9.39 -11.00
N TYR A 63 4.35 10.21 -10.01
CA TYR A 63 5.69 10.37 -9.42
C TYR A 63 5.56 10.92 -8.00
N PHE A 64 6.59 10.72 -7.19
CA PHE A 64 6.65 11.30 -5.86
C PHE A 64 7.23 12.71 -5.94
N VAL A 65 6.56 13.66 -5.31
CA VAL A 65 6.99 15.07 -5.26
C VAL A 65 7.24 15.49 -3.82
N GLY A 66 8.28 16.29 -3.62
CA GLY A 66 8.56 16.99 -2.36
C GLY A 66 8.61 18.49 -2.58
N SER A 67 9.06 19.24 -1.56
CA SER A 67 9.13 20.71 -1.63
C SER A 67 10.04 21.25 -2.73
N GLU A 68 11.00 20.45 -3.20
CA GLU A 68 11.99 20.83 -4.23
C GLU A 68 11.67 20.27 -5.63
N GLY A 69 10.54 19.56 -5.78
CA GLY A 69 10.12 18.93 -7.04
C GLY A 69 10.11 17.40 -6.98
N SER A 70 10.26 16.75 -8.13
CA SER A 70 10.22 15.28 -8.22
C SER A 70 11.34 14.63 -7.41
N LEU A 71 10.97 13.62 -6.62
CA LEU A 71 11.86 12.79 -5.81
C LEU A 71 12.20 11.46 -6.48
N THR A 72 11.49 11.10 -7.55
CA THR A 72 11.76 9.92 -8.36
C THR A 72 12.24 10.31 -9.75
N GLU A 73 13.29 9.63 -10.22
CA GLU A 73 13.86 9.86 -11.56
C GLU A 73 12.98 9.30 -12.68
N ASP A 74 12.37 8.13 -12.45
CA ASP A 74 11.53 7.45 -13.44
C ASP A 74 10.05 7.85 -13.31
N GLU A 75 9.45 8.24 -14.44
CA GLU A 75 8.01 8.48 -14.56
C GLU A 75 7.25 7.14 -14.55
N MET A 76 6.29 6.97 -13.64
CA MET A 76 5.37 5.83 -13.69
C MET A 76 4.28 6.12 -14.72
N LEU A 77 4.49 5.66 -15.96
CA LEU A 77 3.61 5.92 -17.10
C LEU A 77 2.69 4.73 -17.43
N PHE A 78 1.41 5.02 -17.61
CA PHE A 78 0.38 4.08 -18.07
C PHE A 78 -0.35 4.73 -19.23
N GLU A 79 -0.47 4.04 -20.36
CA GLU A 79 -1.05 4.61 -21.58
C GLU A 79 -2.21 3.76 -22.10
N ASN A 80 -3.15 4.41 -22.78
CA ASN A 80 -4.22 3.79 -23.54
C ASN A 80 -5.03 2.75 -22.75
N LEU A 81 -5.58 3.14 -21.59
CA LEU A 81 -6.43 2.26 -20.80
C LEU A 81 -7.90 2.45 -21.19
N GLU A 82 -8.46 1.45 -21.85
CA GLU A 82 -9.87 1.37 -22.18
C GLU A 82 -10.72 1.02 -20.96
N LYS A 83 -12.05 1.10 -21.10
CA LYS A 83 -12.99 0.74 -20.02
C LYS A 83 -12.76 -0.69 -19.51
N GLY A 84 -12.58 -0.80 -18.20
CA GLY A 84 -12.38 -2.06 -17.48
C GLY A 84 -10.93 -2.54 -17.47
N GLU A 85 -10.02 -1.87 -18.18
CA GLU A 85 -8.63 -2.28 -18.25
C GLU A 85 -7.87 -1.93 -16.97
N THR A 86 -6.82 -2.71 -16.73
CA THR A 86 -5.92 -2.55 -15.59
C THR A 86 -4.51 -2.73 -16.09
N SER A 87 -3.63 -1.81 -15.70
CA SER A 87 -2.19 -1.89 -15.95
C SER A 87 -1.44 -1.75 -14.64
N GLU A 88 -0.27 -2.39 -14.57
CA GLU A 88 0.56 -2.40 -13.37
C GLU A 88 2.03 -2.25 -13.72
N LEU A 89 2.75 -1.54 -12.84
CA LEU A 89 4.20 -1.45 -12.84
C LEU A 89 4.73 -1.93 -11.51
N LEU A 90 5.81 -2.71 -11.56
CA LEU A 90 6.56 -3.09 -10.37
C LEU A 90 7.32 -1.86 -9.88
N LEU A 91 7.32 -1.69 -8.56
CA LEU A 91 8.06 -0.64 -7.88
C LEU A 91 9.16 -1.28 -7.06
N ASP A 92 10.37 -0.77 -7.26
CA ASP A 92 11.44 -0.97 -6.32
C ASP A 92 11.16 -0.22 -5.01
N LYS A 93 12.02 -0.46 -4.02
CA LYS A 93 12.00 0.29 -2.77
C LYS A 93 12.34 1.76 -3.06
N ILE A 94 11.45 2.69 -2.71
CA ILE A 94 11.62 4.13 -2.91
C ILE A 94 11.93 4.77 -1.56
N ASP A 95 13.04 5.49 -1.46
CA ASP A 95 13.43 6.19 -0.24
C ASP A 95 12.80 7.59 -0.23
N LEU A 96 11.77 7.77 0.59
CA LEU A 96 11.05 9.04 0.80
C LEU A 96 11.19 9.52 2.26
N ALA A 97 12.16 8.97 2.98
CA ALA A 97 12.34 9.29 4.39
C ALA A 97 12.72 10.77 4.56
N TYR A 98 12.02 11.46 5.47
CA TYR A 98 12.24 12.89 5.76
C TYR A 98 11.92 13.84 4.59
N SER A 99 11.22 13.36 3.55
CA SER A 99 10.90 14.17 2.37
C SER A 99 9.53 14.83 2.43
N GLU A 100 8.66 14.41 3.34
CA GLU A 100 7.25 14.87 3.41
C GLU A 100 6.55 14.85 2.04
N ALA A 101 6.77 13.77 1.28
CA ALA A 101 6.39 13.68 -0.12
C ALA A 101 4.88 13.44 -0.31
N ASN A 102 4.38 13.86 -1.46
CA ASN A 102 3.06 13.50 -1.99
C ASN A 102 3.21 12.62 -3.23
N LEU A 103 2.19 11.84 -3.54
CA LEU A 103 2.07 11.17 -4.84
C LEU A 103 1.30 12.10 -5.79
N GLU A 104 1.99 12.70 -6.74
CA GLU A 104 1.33 13.47 -7.80
C GLU A 104 0.84 12.49 -8.87
N VAL A 105 -0.46 12.53 -9.17
CA VAL A 105 -1.10 11.71 -10.20
C VAL A 105 -1.67 12.63 -11.26
N ARG A 106 -1.02 12.67 -12.42
CA ARG A 106 -1.53 13.35 -13.63
C ARG A 106 -2.26 12.37 -14.50
N PHE A 107 -3.37 12.78 -15.09
CA PHE A 107 -4.16 11.91 -15.94
C PHE A 107 -4.85 12.73 -17.03
N LYS A 108 -5.07 12.08 -18.16
CA LYS A 108 -5.79 12.67 -19.28
C LYS A 108 -6.76 11.67 -19.88
N PHE A 109 -8.02 12.07 -19.95
CA PHE A 109 -9.06 11.33 -20.65
C PHE A 109 -9.13 11.76 -22.11
N GLU A 110 -9.52 10.83 -22.98
CA GLU A 110 -9.71 11.12 -24.40
C GLU A 110 -10.74 12.26 -24.59
N GLY A 111 -10.33 13.31 -25.30
CA GLY A 111 -11.18 14.47 -25.56
C GLY A 111 -11.24 15.52 -24.43
N TYR A 112 -10.46 15.36 -23.35
CA TYR A 112 -10.41 16.30 -22.22
C TYR A 112 -8.98 16.79 -21.95
N ASP A 113 -8.87 17.88 -21.19
CA ASP A 113 -7.59 18.43 -20.76
C ASP A 113 -6.92 17.55 -19.68
N GLU A 114 -5.59 17.68 -19.54
CA GLU A 114 -4.84 17.03 -18.46
C GLU A 114 -5.23 17.65 -17.11
N LEU A 115 -5.46 16.79 -16.13
CA LEU A 115 -5.69 17.16 -14.74
C LEU A 115 -4.69 16.43 -13.85
N PHE A 116 -4.49 16.94 -12.64
CA PHE A 116 -3.62 16.30 -11.65
C PHE A 116 -4.16 16.47 -10.24
N VAL A 117 -3.73 15.56 -9.36
CA VAL A 117 -3.95 15.64 -7.90
C VAL A 117 -2.66 15.29 -7.18
N ASP A 118 -2.41 15.97 -6.07
CA ASP A 118 -1.41 15.56 -5.09
C ASP A 118 -2.11 14.78 -3.99
N SER A 119 -1.66 13.55 -3.74
CA SER A 119 -2.34 12.65 -2.80
C SER A 119 -1.40 11.96 -1.84
N GLY A 120 -1.87 11.84 -0.61
CA GLY A 120 -1.21 11.15 0.48
C GLY A 120 -0.01 11.90 1.05
N TYR A 121 0.53 11.35 2.11
CA TYR A 121 1.73 11.79 2.81
C TYR A 121 2.70 10.63 2.93
N PHE A 122 3.94 10.82 2.49
CA PHE A 122 4.99 9.81 2.46
C PHE A 122 6.27 10.39 3.06
N ASN A 123 6.64 9.91 4.25
CA ASN A 123 7.81 10.39 4.99
C ASN A 123 8.67 9.24 5.54
N ASP A 124 8.68 8.12 4.82
CA ASP A 124 9.38 6.89 5.17
C ASP A 124 9.68 6.12 3.88
N VAL A 125 10.48 5.08 3.98
CA VAL A 125 10.78 4.22 2.85
C VAL A 125 9.51 3.49 2.38
N PHE A 126 9.11 3.75 1.15
CA PHE A 126 7.99 3.08 0.51
C PHE A 126 8.42 1.79 -0.20
N LYS A 127 7.84 0.67 0.22
CA LYS A 127 7.97 -0.67 -0.42
C LYS A 127 6.61 -1.30 -0.72
N GLY A 128 5.58 -0.44 -0.78
CA GLY A 128 4.19 -0.82 -0.70
C GLY A 128 3.50 -0.99 -2.05
N LYS A 129 2.17 -1.04 -2.00
CA LYS A 129 1.31 -1.08 -3.18
C LYS A 129 0.51 0.21 -3.29
N ILE A 130 0.43 0.76 -4.50
CA ILE A 130 -0.39 1.91 -4.87
C ILE A 130 -1.51 1.42 -5.77
N SER A 131 -2.74 1.82 -5.49
CA SER A 131 -3.90 1.59 -6.34
C SER A 131 -4.48 2.93 -6.74
N VAL A 132 -4.51 3.20 -8.03
CA VAL A 132 -5.19 4.34 -8.66
C VAL A 132 -6.38 3.79 -9.45
N ARG A 133 -7.58 4.28 -9.15
CA ARG A 133 -8.80 3.81 -9.81
C ARG A 133 -9.65 4.99 -10.24
N PHE A 134 -10.14 4.90 -11.47
CA PHE A 134 -11.10 5.85 -12.03
C PHE A 134 -12.43 5.14 -12.18
N ASP A 135 -13.47 5.56 -11.47
CA ASP A 135 -14.81 4.98 -11.51
C ASP A 135 -15.81 6.01 -12.07
N ASN A 136 -16.79 5.59 -12.86
CA ASN A 136 -17.87 6.49 -13.26
C ASN A 136 -18.66 6.97 -12.03
N THR A 137 -19.11 8.22 -12.08
CA THR A 137 -20.12 8.73 -11.16
C THR A 137 -21.36 9.17 -11.95
N HIS A 138 -22.22 9.97 -11.32
CA HIS A 138 -23.37 10.57 -11.98
C HIS A 138 -22.93 11.92 -12.59
N ASP A 139 -23.60 12.36 -13.66
CA ASP A 139 -23.44 13.70 -14.26
C ASP A 139 -22.03 14.03 -14.80
N ASP A 140 -21.50 13.19 -15.72
CA ASP A 140 -20.23 13.43 -16.46
C ASP A 140 -18.97 13.62 -15.59
N LYS A 141 -19.03 13.16 -14.34
CA LYS A 141 -17.92 13.19 -13.39
C LYS A 141 -17.28 11.81 -13.21
N VAL A 142 -16.00 11.79 -12.89
CA VAL A 142 -15.23 10.57 -12.59
C VAL A 142 -14.72 10.62 -11.17
N LEU A 143 -14.85 9.52 -10.44
CA LEU A 143 -14.30 9.35 -9.11
C LEU A 143 -12.90 8.75 -9.21
N LEU A 144 -11.90 9.54 -8.83
CA LEU A 144 -10.52 9.12 -8.69
C LEU A 144 -10.26 8.65 -7.26
N LYS A 145 -9.90 7.39 -7.09
CA LYS A 145 -9.49 6.81 -5.80
C LYS A 145 -8.01 6.48 -5.82
N ILE A 146 -7.27 7.03 -4.86
CA ILE A 146 -5.84 6.80 -4.71
C ILE A 146 -5.57 6.21 -3.33
N LYS A 147 -4.96 5.04 -3.30
CA LYS A 147 -4.64 4.35 -2.05
C LYS A 147 -3.24 3.77 -2.08
N ALA A 148 -2.45 4.07 -1.04
CA ALA A 148 -1.19 3.39 -0.78
C ALA A 148 -1.30 2.47 0.44
N SER A 149 -0.59 1.35 0.40
CA SER A 149 -0.52 0.38 1.50
C SER A 149 0.92 -0.11 1.66
N THR A 150 1.47 -0.07 2.89
CA THR A 150 2.88 -0.39 3.16
C THR A 150 3.14 -1.86 3.50
N GLY A 151 2.13 -2.73 3.35
CA GLY A 151 2.19 -4.13 3.74
C GLY A 151 1.22 -4.45 4.88
N VAL A 152 1.54 -5.49 5.66
CA VAL A 152 0.67 -5.93 6.77
C VAL A 152 0.81 -4.99 7.97
N ILE A 153 2.01 -4.44 8.17
CA ILE A 153 2.28 -3.45 9.20
C ILE A 153 2.21 -2.06 8.55
N PRO A 154 1.16 -1.25 8.85
CA PRO A 154 1.07 0.11 8.34
C PRO A 154 2.21 0.97 8.92
N SER A 155 2.89 1.74 8.08
CA SER A 155 3.79 2.78 8.56
C SER A 155 2.96 4.01 8.97
N PRO A 156 3.12 4.57 10.18
CA PRO A 156 2.44 5.80 10.57
C PRO A 156 2.94 7.03 9.81
N GLN A 157 4.06 6.90 9.10
CA GLN A 157 4.67 7.96 8.28
C GLN A 157 4.24 7.88 6.81
N ILE A 158 3.33 6.95 6.46
CA ILE A 158 2.78 6.81 5.13
C ILE A 158 1.25 6.72 5.26
N SER A 159 0.54 7.70 4.71
CA SER A 159 -0.92 7.77 4.72
C SER A 159 -1.43 8.23 3.37
N CYS A 160 -2.12 7.36 2.64
CA CYS A 160 -2.75 7.70 1.36
C CYS A 160 -3.98 6.81 1.17
N ASN A 161 -5.16 7.40 1.28
CA ASN A 161 -6.45 6.77 1.03
C ASN A 161 -7.45 7.89 0.75
N GLU A 162 -7.37 8.43 -0.45
CA GLU A 162 -8.08 9.63 -0.87
C GLU A 162 -9.02 9.33 -2.02
N GLU A 163 -10.09 10.11 -2.09
CA GLU A 163 -11.12 10.06 -3.10
C GLU A 163 -11.37 11.48 -3.61
N HIS A 164 -11.32 11.67 -4.92
CA HIS A 164 -11.39 12.95 -5.60
C HIS A 164 -12.46 12.88 -6.68
N ILE A 165 -13.37 13.85 -6.73
CA ILE A 165 -14.37 13.94 -7.80
C ILE A 165 -13.82 14.83 -8.91
N VAL A 166 -13.65 14.26 -10.10
CA VAL A 166 -13.11 14.94 -11.27
C VAL A 166 -14.25 15.37 -12.17
N ASN A 167 -14.40 16.69 -12.34
CA ASN A 167 -15.32 17.26 -13.31
C ASN A 167 -14.60 17.44 -14.65
N LEU A 168 -14.80 16.48 -15.55
CA LEU A 168 -14.13 16.47 -16.85
C LEU A 168 -14.60 17.61 -17.75
N ALA A 169 -15.88 17.99 -17.68
CA ALA A 169 -16.45 19.04 -18.50
C ALA A 169 -15.94 20.44 -18.12
N GLU A 170 -15.75 20.70 -16.83
CA GLU A 170 -15.28 21.98 -16.32
C GLU A 170 -13.76 22.01 -16.11
N GLY A 171 -13.07 20.87 -16.21
CA GLY A 171 -11.61 20.78 -16.17
C GLY A 171 -11.01 21.04 -14.79
N TYR A 172 -11.66 20.57 -13.71
CA TYR A 172 -11.09 20.65 -12.37
C TYR A 172 -11.45 19.44 -11.50
N VAL A 173 -10.76 19.34 -10.37
CA VAL A 173 -11.01 18.35 -9.32
C VAL A 173 -11.68 19.04 -8.15
N GLU A 174 -12.82 18.52 -7.68
CA GLU A 174 -13.56 19.04 -6.53
C GLU A 174 -12.77 18.80 -5.23
N GLU A 175 -12.76 19.81 -4.35
CA GLU A 175 -12.15 19.75 -3.00
C GLU A 175 -12.97 18.92 -1.99
#